data_AF-A0A2T6JLL7-F1
#
_entry.id   AF-A0A2T6JLL7-F1
#
_cell.length_a   1.000
_cell.length_b   1.000
_cell.length_c   1.000
_cell.angle_alpha   90.00
_cell.angle_beta   90.00
_cell.angle_gamma   90.00
#
_symmetry.space_group_name_H-M   'P 1'
#
loop_
_entity.id
_entity.type
_entity.pdbx_description
1 polymer ?
#
loop_
_entity_poly.entity_id
_entity_poly.type
_entity_poly.pdbx_seq_one_letter_code
_entity_poly.pdbx_strand_id
1 'polypeptide(L)'
;MPLFLSVLQPAPPSPLIALLGAPHTGVEALAQALRQQIAPGSVRISLHHPHLTSPLPARSSEPDAVALTLLMGLDSPCPAGERTAQEATDAHLRTALAAASIPYRVVYGAGEQRIRNALIAIQKIAPQAYPTSTMAARGIENASKAARLRAWNCEKCSDPTCEHRLFTALVEQRDTPPPSGIAPDRA
;
A
#
# COMPACT_ATOMS: atom_id res chain seq x y z
N MET A 1 39.12 -27.79 23.26
CA MET A 1 37.73 -27.30 23.11
C MET A 1 37.70 -26.37 21.91
N PRO A 2 36.89 -26.64 20.87
CA PRO A 2 36.94 -25.87 19.64
C PRO A 2 36.30 -24.49 19.82
N LEU A 3 37.00 -23.46 19.36
CA LEU A 3 36.50 -22.10 19.21
C LEU A 3 35.49 -22.09 18.04
N PHE A 4 34.22 -21.85 18.33
CA PHE A 4 33.23 -21.56 17.29
C PHE A 4 33.56 -20.18 16.70
N LEU A 5 34.11 -20.16 15.49
CA LEU A 5 34.05 -18.97 14.64
C LEU A 5 32.57 -18.70 14.34
N SER A 6 31.98 -17.73 15.03
CA SER A 6 30.71 -17.14 14.60
C SER A 6 30.97 -16.47 13.24
N VAL A 7 30.63 -17.18 12.17
CA VAL A 7 30.47 -16.59 10.85
C VAL A 7 29.39 -15.52 11.00
N LEU A 8 29.77 -14.24 10.94
CA LEU A 8 28.82 -13.15 10.77
C LEU A 8 28.06 -13.44 9.47
N GLN A 9 26.84 -13.96 9.58
CA GLN A 9 25.96 -14.04 8.42
C GLN A 9 25.75 -12.60 7.93
N PRO A 10 26.00 -12.30 6.64
CA PRO A 10 25.69 -10.99 6.09
C PRO A 10 24.21 -10.72 6.32
N ALA A 11 23.88 -9.54 6.86
CA ALA A 11 22.51 -9.14 7.06
C ALA A 11 21.74 -9.24 5.73
N PRO A 12 20.50 -9.74 5.72
CA PRO A 12 19.72 -9.82 4.49
C PRO A 12 19.58 -8.42 3.88
N PRO A 13 19.64 -8.29 2.54
CA PRO A 13 19.47 -7.00 1.88
C PRO A 13 18.08 -6.45 2.24
N SER A 14 18.04 -5.14 2.47
CA SER A 14 16.78 -4.46 2.80
C SER A 14 15.87 -4.43 1.58
N PRO A 15 14.61 -4.92 1.68
CA PRO A 15 13.70 -4.99 0.54
C PRO A 15 13.48 -3.62 -0.08
N LEU A 16 13.48 -3.57 -1.41
CA LEU A 16 13.20 -2.38 -2.18
C LEU A 16 11.70 -2.21 -2.43
N ILE A 17 11.16 -1.04 -2.10
CA ILE A 17 9.78 -0.63 -2.37
C ILE A 17 9.81 0.47 -3.42
N ALA A 18 9.19 0.22 -4.57
CA ALA A 18 9.02 1.20 -5.62
C ALA A 18 7.70 1.95 -5.41
N LEU A 19 7.76 3.28 -5.36
CA LEU A 19 6.61 4.17 -5.29
C LEU A 19 6.44 4.87 -6.63
N LEU A 20 5.27 4.74 -7.23
CA LEU A 20 4.91 5.33 -8.51
C LEU A 20 3.66 6.19 -8.32
N GLY A 21 3.54 7.27 -9.07
CA GLY A 21 2.36 8.13 -9.04
C GLY A 21 2.37 9.11 -10.19
N ALA A 22 1.18 9.52 -10.61
CA ALA A 22 1.02 10.63 -11.53
C ALA A 22 1.31 11.98 -10.82
N PRO A 23 1.48 13.08 -11.57
CA PRO A 23 1.54 14.42 -10.98
C PRO A 23 0.38 14.66 -10.00
N HIS A 24 0.62 15.42 -8.93
CA HIS A 24 -0.37 15.76 -7.90
C HIS A 24 -0.92 14.59 -7.06
N THR A 25 -0.34 13.39 -7.15
CA THR A 25 -0.68 12.29 -6.23
C THR A 25 0.15 12.29 -4.94
N GLY A 26 1.12 13.20 -4.81
CA GLY A 26 1.95 13.36 -3.61
C GLY A 26 2.87 12.16 -3.32
N VAL A 27 3.42 11.52 -4.37
CA VAL A 27 4.27 10.34 -4.23
C VAL A 27 5.56 10.66 -3.46
N GLU A 28 6.11 11.86 -3.64
CA GLU A 28 7.30 12.36 -2.95
C GLU A 28 7.01 12.61 -1.46
N ALA A 29 5.87 13.24 -1.16
CA ALA A 29 5.44 13.49 0.22
C ALA A 29 5.23 12.18 0.98
N LEU A 30 4.63 11.18 0.32
CA LEU A 30 4.51 9.83 0.88
C LEU A 30 5.88 9.19 1.11
N ALA A 31 6.78 9.23 0.12
CA ALA A 31 8.12 8.65 0.24
C ALA A 31 8.88 9.24 1.43
N GLN A 32 8.79 10.55 1.62
CA GLN A 32 9.40 11.24 2.74
C GLN A 32 8.79 10.81 4.08
N ALA A 33 7.46 10.77 4.19
CA ALA A 33 6.79 10.32 5.40
C ALA A 33 7.14 8.87 5.77
N LEU A 34 7.21 7.98 4.77
CA LEU A 34 7.60 6.59 4.98
C LEU A 34 9.04 6.47 5.48
N ARG A 35 9.99 7.24 4.92
CA ARG A 35 11.39 7.26 5.39
C ARG A 35 11.52 7.75 6.83
N GLN A 36 10.62 8.62 7.29
CA GLN A 36 10.61 9.11 8.67
C GLN A 36 9.99 8.12 9.65
N GLN A 37 9.03 7.30 9.22
CA GLN A 37 8.28 6.39 10.09
C GLN A 37 8.81 4.95 10.11
N ILE A 38 9.59 4.55 9.11
CA ILE A 38 10.18 3.21 9.01
C ILE A 38 11.58 3.20 9.62
N ALA A 39 11.92 2.11 10.31
CA ALA A 39 13.23 1.94 10.90
C ALA A 39 14.34 2.01 9.81
N PRO A 40 15.41 2.80 10.02
CA PRO A 40 16.50 2.94 9.04
C PRO A 40 17.09 1.58 8.68
N GLY A 41 17.30 1.34 7.39
CA GLY A 41 17.89 0.10 6.90
C GLY A 41 16.96 -1.11 6.90
N SER A 42 15.70 -0.99 7.34
CA SER A 42 14.74 -2.09 7.21
C SER A 42 14.13 -2.22 5.82
N VAL A 43 14.06 -1.12 5.07
CA VAL A 43 13.44 -1.02 3.75
C VAL A 43 14.14 0.07 2.94
N ARG A 44 14.34 -0.15 1.64
CA ARG A 44 14.77 0.88 0.68
C ARG A 44 13.56 1.42 -0.06
N ILE A 45 13.45 2.74 -0.20
CA ILE A 45 12.33 3.39 -0.90
C ILE A 45 12.85 4.12 -2.15
N SER A 46 12.34 3.74 -3.32
CA SER A 46 12.62 4.40 -4.60
C SER A 46 11.37 5.02 -5.21
N LEU A 47 11.52 6.17 -5.86
CA LEU A 47 10.47 6.85 -6.63
C LEU A 47 10.40 6.38 -8.09
N HIS A 48 11.22 5.40 -8.46
CA HIS A 48 11.26 4.82 -9.79
C HIS A 48 11.28 3.29 -9.69
N HIS A 49 10.75 2.63 -10.72
CA HIS A 49 10.84 1.19 -10.84
C HIS A 49 11.98 0.86 -11.82
N PRO A 50 13.01 0.08 -11.43
CA PRO A 50 14.20 -0.13 -12.25
C PRO A 50 13.87 -0.68 -13.66
N HIS A 51 12.86 -1.56 -13.74
CA HIS A 51 12.38 -2.12 -15.02
C HIS A 51 11.59 -1.13 -15.91
N LEU A 52 11.15 0.02 -15.37
CA LEU A 52 10.42 1.05 -16.12
C LEU A 52 11.30 2.25 -16.51
N THR A 53 12.54 2.34 -15.97
CA THR A 53 13.35 3.57 -16.02
C THR A 53 14.61 3.48 -16.89
N SER A 54 14.98 2.31 -17.45
CA SER A 54 16.21 2.23 -18.27
C SER A 54 16.07 1.44 -19.57
N PRO A 55 16.58 1.97 -20.70
CA PRO A 55 17.05 1.17 -21.82
C PRO A 55 18.46 0.62 -21.51
N LEU A 56 18.62 -0.69 -21.67
CA LEU A 56 19.87 -1.48 -21.61
C LEU A 56 20.38 -1.90 -20.21
N PRO A 57 20.71 -3.20 -20.00
CA PRO A 57 21.30 -3.68 -18.75
C PRO A 57 22.80 -3.43 -18.76
N ALA A 58 23.28 -2.52 -17.90
CA ALA A 58 24.68 -2.57 -17.50
C ALA A 58 24.88 -3.85 -16.66
N ARG A 59 25.85 -4.68 -17.05
CA ARG A 59 26.35 -5.81 -16.26
C ARG A 59 26.78 -5.31 -14.88
N SER A 60 25.92 -5.39 -13.89
CA SER A 60 26.29 -5.15 -12.51
C SER A 60 25.24 -5.76 -11.59
N SER A 61 25.68 -6.79 -10.86
CA SER A 61 25.20 -7.32 -9.57
C SER A 61 23.67 -7.42 -9.40
N GLU A 62 23.17 -8.66 -9.24
CA GLU A 62 21.81 -9.05 -8.82
C GLU A 62 20.85 -7.87 -8.66
N PRO A 63 19.91 -7.63 -9.61
CA PRO A 63 18.99 -6.50 -9.50
C PRO A 63 18.30 -6.59 -8.15
N ASP A 64 18.39 -5.51 -7.36
CA ASP A 64 17.76 -5.44 -6.05
C ASP A 64 16.25 -5.66 -6.25
N ALA A 65 15.81 -6.89 -6.00
CA ALA A 65 14.49 -7.33 -6.40
C ALA A 65 13.46 -6.45 -5.71
N VAL A 66 12.62 -5.78 -6.50
CA VAL A 66 11.56 -4.93 -5.96
C VAL A 66 10.57 -5.82 -5.24
N ALA A 67 10.56 -5.74 -3.91
CA ALA A 67 9.72 -6.56 -3.06
C ALA A 67 8.25 -6.12 -3.09
N LEU A 68 8.00 -4.84 -3.39
CA LEU A 68 6.65 -4.28 -3.50
C LEU A 68 6.65 -3.03 -4.38
N THR A 69 5.70 -2.98 -5.31
CA THR A 69 5.40 -1.78 -6.10
C THR A 69 4.08 -1.17 -5.63
N LEU A 70 4.12 0.10 -5.22
CA LEU A 70 2.95 0.88 -4.84
C LEU A 70 2.68 1.95 -5.91
N LEU A 71 1.44 1.99 -6.40
CA LEU A 71 0.95 3.04 -7.30
C LEU A 71 0.00 3.96 -6.54
N MET A 72 0.17 5.27 -6.65
CA MET A 72 -0.72 6.23 -6.00
C MET A 72 -2.06 6.36 -6.71
N GLY A 73 -3.14 6.40 -5.94
CA GLY A 73 -4.48 6.73 -6.45
C GLY A 73 -4.65 8.22 -6.77
N LEU A 74 -5.56 8.50 -7.71
CA LEU A 74 -5.94 9.85 -8.18
C LEU A 74 -6.94 10.59 -7.28
N ASP A 75 -7.14 10.10 -6.07
CA ASP A 75 -8.04 10.65 -5.05
C ASP A 75 -7.49 11.90 -4.33
N SER A 76 -6.29 12.36 -4.71
CA SER A 76 -5.73 13.62 -4.24
C SER A 76 -6.27 14.82 -5.03
N PRO A 77 -6.37 16.01 -4.41
CA PRO A 77 -6.73 17.23 -5.13
C PRO A 77 -5.79 17.47 -6.32
N CYS A 78 -6.36 17.72 -7.49
CA CYS A 78 -5.64 18.06 -8.71
C CYS A 78 -6.13 19.44 -9.19
N PRO A 79 -5.23 20.35 -9.61
CA PRO A 79 -5.62 21.62 -10.23
C PRO A 79 -6.53 21.41 -11.45
N ALA A 80 -7.47 22.33 -11.66
CA ALA A 80 -8.31 22.34 -12.85
C ALA A 80 -7.45 22.55 -14.11
N GLY A 81 -7.65 21.71 -15.13
CA GLY A 81 -6.84 21.70 -16.36
C GLY A 81 -5.72 20.65 -16.38
N GLU A 82 -5.29 20.14 -15.22
CA GLU A 82 -4.21 19.14 -15.14
C GLU A 82 -4.71 17.72 -14.96
N ARG A 83 -6.02 17.54 -14.70
CA ARG A 83 -6.62 16.22 -14.45
C ARG A 83 -6.45 15.25 -15.63
N THR A 84 -6.64 15.71 -16.87
CA THR A 84 -6.44 14.85 -18.05
C THR A 84 -4.99 14.39 -18.18
N ALA A 85 -4.01 15.26 -17.89
CA ALA A 85 -2.59 14.88 -17.92
C ALA A 85 -2.23 13.92 -16.77
N GLN A 86 -2.81 14.12 -15.59
CA GLN A 86 -2.69 13.21 -14.45
C GLN A 86 -3.25 11.82 -14.78
N GLU A 87 -4.45 11.75 -15.34
CA GLU A 87 -5.10 10.50 -15.78
C GLU A 87 -4.30 9.79 -16.87
N ALA A 88 -3.82 10.54 -17.88
CA ALA A 88 -2.99 9.99 -18.94
C ALA A 88 -1.67 9.41 -18.40
N THR A 89 -1.06 10.07 -17.42
CA THR A 89 0.17 9.57 -16.78
C THR A 89 -0.09 8.32 -15.95
N ASP A 90 -1.16 8.28 -15.16
CA ASP A 90 -1.55 7.09 -14.39
C ASP A 90 -1.86 5.91 -15.33
N ALA A 91 -2.59 6.14 -16.42
CA ALA A 91 -2.87 5.14 -17.44
C ALA A 91 -1.56 4.61 -18.06
N HIS A 92 -0.63 5.50 -18.42
CA HIS A 92 0.68 5.10 -18.94
C HIS A 92 1.46 4.23 -17.96
N LEU A 93 1.51 4.60 -16.68
CA LEU A 93 2.15 3.81 -15.64
C LEU A 93 1.53 2.41 -15.51
N ARG A 94 0.19 2.31 -15.52
CA ARG A 94 -0.53 1.03 -15.47
C ARG A 94 -0.25 0.16 -16.68
N THR A 95 -0.24 0.75 -17.88
CA THR A 95 0.12 0.05 -19.11
C THR A 95 1.55 -0.47 -19.06
N ALA A 96 2.49 0.34 -18.59
CA ALA A 96 3.90 -0.05 -18.49
C ALA A 96 4.11 -1.18 -17.46
N LEU A 97 3.46 -1.09 -16.29
CA LEU A 97 3.46 -2.15 -15.27
C LEU A 97 2.86 -3.46 -15.81
N ALA A 98 1.73 -3.37 -16.53
CA ALA A 98 1.08 -4.54 -17.13
C ALA A 98 1.95 -5.17 -18.22
N ALA A 99 2.53 -4.38 -19.12
CA ALA A 99 3.41 -4.85 -20.18
C ALA A 99 4.66 -5.56 -19.63
N ALA A 100 5.20 -5.09 -18.50
CA ALA A 100 6.31 -5.70 -17.81
C ALA A 100 5.91 -6.83 -16.84
N SER A 101 4.61 -7.18 -16.74
CA SER A 101 4.06 -8.16 -15.78
C SER A 101 4.47 -7.89 -14.32
N ILE A 102 4.62 -6.61 -13.96
CA ILE A 102 5.00 -6.18 -12.60
C ILE A 102 3.74 -6.13 -11.74
N PRO A 103 3.63 -6.95 -10.68
CA PRO A 103 2.53 -6.83 -9.73
C PRO A 103 2.66 -5.53 -8.95
N TYR A 104 1.55 -4.83 -8.75
CA TYR A 104 1.52 -3.60 -7.97
C TYR A 104 0.25 -3.51 -7.13
N ARG A 105 0.30 -2.69 -6.07
CA ARG A 105 -0.87 -2.32 -5.27
C ARG A 105 -1.16 -0.83 -5.41
N VAL A 106 -2.41 -0.48 -5.70
CA VAL A 106 -2.85 0.92 -5.66
C VAL A 106 -3.09 1.35 -4.21
N VAL A 107 -2.58 2.52 -3.82
CA VAL A 107 -2.77 3.10 -2.50
C VAL A 107 -3.58 4.38 -2.61
N TYR A 108 -4.80 4.32 -2.07
CA TYR A 108 -5.73 5.45 -1.96
C TYR A 108 -5.65 6.12 -0.58
N GLY A 109 -6.28 7.27 -0.44
CA GLY A 109 -6.39 8.09 0.77
C GLY A 109 -5.74 9.47 0.57
N ALA A 110 -6.09 10.45 1.39
CA ALA A 110 -5.40 11.74 1.44
C ALA A 110 -4.56 11.86 2.73
N GLY A 111 -3.42 12.56 2.66
CA GLY A 111 -2.54 12.83 3.80
C GLY A 111 -2.19 11.57 4.60
N GLU A 112 -2.42 11.62 5.92
CA GLU A 112 -2.16 10.53 6.88
C GLU A 112 -2.85 9.21 6.52
N GLN A 113 -4.01 9.24 5.86
CA GLN A 113 -4.69 8.02 5.46
C GLN A 113 -3.90 7.25 4.39
N ARG A 114 -3.25 7.97 3.46
CA ARG A 114 -2.41 7.37 2.42
C ARG A 114 -1.16 6.75 3.03
N ILE A 115 -0.54 7.46 3.97
CA ILE A 115 0.64 6.98 4.71
C ILE A 115 0.28 5.69 5.44
N ARG A 116 -0.82 5.68 6.20
CA ARG A 116 -1.31 4.48 6.89
C ARG A 116 -1.54 3.30 5.95
N ASN A 117 -2.19 3.53 4.80
CA ASN A 117 -2.46 2.48 3.82
C ASN A 117 -1.17 1.91 3.20
N ALA A 118 -0.19 2.76 2.91
CA ALA A 118 1.12 2.34 2.41
C ALA A 118 1.88 1.49 3.44
N LEU A 119 1.85 1.90 4.71
CA LEU A 119 2.49 1.17 5.81
C LEU A 119 1.88 -0.22 6.03
N ILE A 120 0.54 -0.33 5.96
CA ILE A 120 -0.16 -1.62 6.00
C ILE A 120 0.30 -2.53 4.85
N ALA A 121 0.57 -1.96 3.67
CA ALA A 121 1.08 -2.72 2.53
C ALA A 121 2.52 -3.21 2.76
N ILE A 122 3.40 -2.34 3.26
CA ILE A 122 4.80 -2.64 3.55
C ILE A 122 4.93 -3.69 4.66
N GLN A 123 4.12 -3.61 5.71
CA GLN A 123 4.17 -4.55 6.84
C GLN A 123 3.95 -6.02 6.41
N LYS A 124 3.16 -6.26 5.36
CA LYS A 124 2.92 -7.62 4.84
C LYS A 124 4.16 -8.23 4.19
N ILE A 125 5.13 -7.40 3.79
CA ILE A 125 6.35 -7.80 3.07
C ILE A 125 7.57 -7.73 3.97
N ALA A 126 7.62 -6.74 4.86
CA ALA A 126 8.72 -6.50 5.80
C ALA A 126 8.17 -6.25 7.21
N PRO A 127 7.78 -7.29 7.96
CA PRO A 127 7.25 -7.12 9.32
C PRO A 127 8.26 -6.48 10.28
N GLN A 128 9.56 -6.74 10.09
CA GLN A 128 10.67 -6.11 10.82
C GLN A 128 10.93 -4.63 10.48
N ALA A 129 10.23 -4.07 9.48
CA ALA A 129 10.28 -2.64 9.18
C ALA A 129 9.62 -1.77 10.26
N TYR A 130 8.95 -2.41 11.22
CA TYR A 130 8.17 -1.79 12.26
C TYR A 130 8.67 -2.14 13.66
N PRO A 131 8.83 -1.17 14.57
CA PRO A 131 8.95 -1.47 15.99
C PRO A 131 7.64 -2.06 16.51
N THR A 132 7.68 -3.32 16.96
CA THR A 132 6.58 -4.19 17.40
C THR A 132 5.61 -3.59 18.45
N SER A 133 5.95 -2.49 19.10
CA SER A 133 5.21 -1.96 20.26
C SER A 133 3.95 -1.15 19.95
N THR A 134 3.63 -0.81 18.70
CA THR A 134 2.47 0.08 18.37
C THR A 134 1.23 -0.62 17.80
N MET A 135 1.26 -1.94 17.52
CA MET A 135 0.21 -2.59 16.71
C MET A 135 -0.46 -3.84 17.31
N ALA A 136 -0.06 -4.33 18.49
CA ALA A 136 -0.74 -5.47 19.12
C ALA A 136 -2.24 -5.21 19.38
N ALA A 137 -2.64 -3.95 19.59
CA ALA A 137 -4.04 -3.54 19.72
C ALA A 137 -4.80 -3.45 18.38
N ARG A 138 -4.12 -3.25 17.24
CA ARG A 138 -4.73 -2.90 15.94
C ARG A 138 -4.94 -4.08 14.99
N GLY A 139 -4.40 -5.26 15.33
CA GLY A 139 -4.67 -6.51 14.63
C GLY A 139 -6.12 -6.99 14.76
N ILE A 140 -6.78 -6.64 15.87
CA ILE A 140 -8.16 -7.07 16.19
C ILE A 140 -9.19 -6.38 15.26
N GLU A 141 -8.97 -5.11 14.93
CA GLU A 141 -9.83 -4.32 14.04
C GLU A 141 -9.71 -4.77 12.57
N ASN A 142 -8.49 -5.07 12.13
CA ASN A 142 -8.25 -5.57 10.77
C ASN A 142 -8.65 -7.04 10.59
N ALA A 143 -8.58 -7.87 11.63
CA ALA A 143 -9.07 -9.25 11.58
C ALA A 143 -10.58 -9.31 11.33
N SER A 144 -11.36 -8.44 11.98
CA SER A 144 -12.81 -8.36 11.77
C SER A 144 -13.19 -7.84 10.37
N LYS A 145 -12.45 -6.85 9.83
CA LYS A 145 -12.64 -6.38 8.45
C LYS A 145 -12.18 -7.42 7.40
N ALA A 146 -11.07 -8.11 7.65
CA ALA A 146 -10.58 -9.19 6.79
C ALA A 146 -11.52 -10.42 6.83
N ALA A 147 -12.12 -10.73 7.98
CA ALA A 147 -13.14 -11.77 8.10
C ALA A 147 -14.41 -11.42 7.28
N ARG A 148 -14.85 -10.15 7.31
CA ARG A 148 -15.96 -9.66 6.46
C ARG A 148 -15.64 -9.72 4.96
N LEU A 149 -14.41 -9.41 4.56
CA LEU A 149 -13.98 -9.47 3.17
C LEU A 149 -13.76 -10.92 2.67
N ARG A 150 -13.30 -11.84 3.53
CA ARG A 150 -13.19 -13.27 3.20
C ARG A 150 -14.55 -13.96 3.06
N ALA A 151 -15.59 -13.48 3.75
CA ALA A 151 -16.96 -13.93 3.53
C ALA A 151 -17.51 -13.52 2.15
N TRP A 152 -16.81 -12.64 1.42
CA TRP A 152 -17.23 -12.10 0.13
C TRP A 152 -16.19 -12.40 -0.96
N ASN A 153 -15.79 -13.67 -1.06
CA ASN A 153 -14.92 -14.18 -2.14
C ASN A 153 -15.70 -14.19 -3.48
N CYS A 154 -15.82 -13.03 -4.12
CA CYS A 154 -16.32 -12.91 -5.47
C CYS A 154 -15.20 -13.30 -6.43
N GLU A 155 -15.18 -14.55 -6.89
CA GLU A 155 -14.20 -15.03 -7.88
C GLU A 155 -14.40 -14.44 -9.29
N LYS A 156 -15.42 -13.59 -9.48
CA LYS A 156 -15.73 -12.89 -10.74
C LYS A 156 -15.98 -11.41 -10.47
N CYS A 157 -14.89 -10.67 -10.32
CA CYS A 157 -14.86 -9.24 -9.96
C CYS A 157 -15.48 -8.26 -10.99
N SER A 158 -16.29 -8.76 -11.93
CA SER A 158 -16.92 -7.97 -13.00
C SER A 158 -18.39 -8.36 -13.22
N ASP A 159 -19.01 -9.05 -12.25
CA ASP A 159 -20.44 -9.35 -12.30
C ASP A 159 -21.26 -8.13 -11.81
N PRO A 160 -22.17 -7.58 -12.63
CA PRO A 160 -22.93 -6.38 -12.28
C PRO A 160 -23.85 -6.57 -11.06
N THR A 161 -24.22 -7.81 -10.72
CA THR A 161 -25.01 -8.11 -9.51
C THR A 161 -24.15 -8.03 -8.25
N CYS A 162 -22.90 -8.53 -8.33
CA CYS A 162 -21.94 -8.40 -7.25
C CYS A 162 -21.57 -6.93 -6.98
N GLU A 163 -21.36 -6.13 -8.02
CA GLU A 163 -21.12 -4.69 -7.89
C GLU A 163 -22.32 -3.96 -7.29
N HIS A 164 -23.52 -4.23 -7.79
CA HIS A 164 -24.75 -3.62 -7.26
C HIS A 164 -24.94 -3.92 -5.78
N ARG A 165 -24.75 -5.18 -5.35
CA ARG A 165 -24.85 -5.57 -3.93
C ARG A 165 -23.80 -4.88 -3.05
N LEU A 166 -22.57 -4.74 -3.53
CA LEU A 166 -21.51 -4.03 -2.81
C LEU A 166 -21.86 -2.56 -2.59
N PHE A 167 -22.30 -1.87 -3.65
CA PHE A 167 -22.65 -0.46 -3.55
C PHE A 167 -23.86 -0.23 -2.65
N THR A 168 -24.91 -1.06 -2.76
CA THR A 168 -26.09 -0.97 -1.90
C THR A 168 -25.71 -1.13 -0.42
N ALA A 169 -24.91 -2.14 -0.07
CA ALA A 169 -24.48 -2.35 1.31
C ALA A 169 -23.62 -1.19 1.86
N LEU A 170 -22.81 -0.54 1.01
CA LEU A 170 -22.01 0.63 1.42
C LEU A 170 -22.87 1.87 1.62
N VAL A 171 -23.94 2.06 0.83
CA VAL A 171 -24.91 3.14 1.01
C VAL A 171 -25.68 2.94 2.31
N GLU A 172 -26.18 1.73 2.57
CA GLU A 172 -26.89 1.41 3.82
C GLU A 172 -26.04 1.65 5.07
N GLN A 173 -24.74 1.32 5.01
CA GLN A 173 -23.81 1.59 6.13
C GLN A 173 -23.53 3.07 6.36
N ARG A 174 -23.60 3.91 5.32
CA ARG A 174 -23.47 5.37 5.45
C ARG A 174 -24.73 5.99 6.06
N ASP A 175 -25.88 5.42 5.74
CA ASP A 175 -27.19 5.94 6.13
C ASP A 175 -27.68 5.38 7.46
N THR A 176 -26.97 4.44 8.08
CA THR A 176 -27.30 3.92 9.41
C THR A 176 -26.84 4.92 10.49
N PRO A 177 -27.74 5.65 11.16
CA PRO A 177 -27.36 6.49 12.30
C PRO A 177 -26.85 5.62 13.46
N PRO A 178 -25.93 6.13 14.30
CA PRO A 178 -25.45 5.39 15.46
C PRO A 178 -26.62 5.07 16.41
N PRO A 179 -26.64 3.87 17.04
CA PRO A 179 -27.74 3.49 17.92
C PRO A 179 -27.85 4.48 19.09
N SER A 180 -29.04 5.04 19.28
CA SER A 180 -29.39 5.88 20.41
C SER A 180 -29.25 5.08 21.71
N GLY A 181 -28.35 5.55 22.57
CA GLY A 181 -28.02 4.93 23.85
C GLY A 181 -29.21 4.74 24.77
N ILE A 182 -29.17 3.62 25.49
CA ILE A 182 -30.04 3.19 26.58
C ILE A 182 -30.24 4.33 27.59
N ALA A 183 -31.49 4.71 27.84
CA ALA A 183 -31.85 5.64 28.91
C ALA A 183 -31.59 5.00 30.28
N PRO A 184 -30.97 5.70 31.25
CA PRO A 184 -30.84 5.18 32.61
C PRO A 184 -32.20 5.24 33.32
N ASP A 185 -32.64 4.06 33.78
CA ASP A 185 -33.78 3.88 34.67
C ASP A 185 -33.51 4.58 36.01
N ARG A 186 -34.40 5.50 36.40
CA ARG A 186 -34.29 6.31 37.61
C ARG A 186 -35.23 5.74 38.65
N ALA A 187 -34.66 5.07 39.65
CA ALA A 187 -35.29 4.87 40.95
C ALA A 187 -35.05 6.10 41.84
#